data_AF-A0A2D9WG44-F1
#
_entry.id   AF-A0A2D9WG44-F1
#
_cell.length_a   1.000
_cell.length_b   1.000
_cell.length_c   1.000
_cell.angle_alpha   90.00
_cell.angle_beta   90.00
_cell.angle_gamma   90.00
#
_symmetry.space_group_name_H-M   'P 1'
#
loop_
_entity.id
_entity.type
_entity.pdbx_description
1 polymer ?
#
loop_
_entity_poly.entity_id
_entity_poly.type
_entity_poly.pdbx_seq_one_letter_code
_entity_poly.pdbx_strand_id
1 'polypeptide(L)' 'MVTSLRVVEKESMEDKTKALDAALGQIERAFGKGSVMRLGDDQAVEVQTISTGSLGLDIALG' A
#
# COMPACT_ATOMS: atom_id res chain seq x y z
N MET A 1 46.00 6.84 6.83
CA MET A 1 44.64 7.05 6.26
C MET A 1 43.67 6.27 7.13
N VAL A 2 43.03 6.92 8.11
CA VAL A 2 42.00 6.27 8.95
C VAL A 2 40.65 6.60 8.36
N THR A 3 39.99 5.58 7.81
CA THR A 3 38.64 5.67 7.26
C THR A 3 37.66 5.92 8.41
N SER A 4 37.01 7.08 8.38
CA SER A 4 35.99 7.44 9.36
C SER A 4 34.75 6.58 9.16
N LEU A 5 34.41 5.78 10.17
CA LEU A 5 33.18 4.98 10.22
C LEU A 5 32.01 5.98 10.26
N ARG A 6 31.24 6.09 9.17
CA ARG A 6 30.02 6.89 9.16
C ARG A 6 29.04 6.23 10.12
N VAL A 7 28.86 6.86 11.28
CA VAL A 7 27.73 6.57 12.16
C VAL A 7 26.49 6.81 11.29
N VAL A 8 25.72 5.75 11.06
CA VAL A 8 24.36 5.88 10.53
C VAL A 8 23.60 6.70 11.57
N GLU A 9 23.55 8.00 11.33
CA GLU A 9 22.74 8.92 12.12
C GLU A 9 21.34 8.36 12.17
N LYS A 10 20.78 8.32 13.38
CA LYS A 10 19.47 7.80 13.66
C LYS A 10 18.46 8.69 12.91
N GLU A 11 18.21 8.37 11.65
CA GLU A 11 17.19 9.04 10.83
C GLU A 11 15.93 9.17 11.68
N SER A 12 15.50 10.42 11.86
CA SER A 12 14.29 10.66 12.64
C SER A 12 13.15 9.92 11.95
N MET A 13 12.18 9.42 12.72
CA MET A 13 11.02 8.73 12.12
C MET A 13 10.32 9.61 11.08
N GLU A 14 10.41 10.93 11.24
CA GLU A 14 9.87 11.94 10.33
C GLU A 14 10.58 11.95 8.96
N ASP A 15 11.91 11.79 8.92
CA ASP A 15 12.68 11.74 7.67
C ASP A 15 12.36 10.46 6.88
N LYS A 16 12.17 9.34 7.59
CA LYS A 16 11.74 8.07 6.99
C LYS A 16 10.34 8.16 6.42
N THR A 17 9.40 8.80 7.13
CA THR A 17 8.04 9.00 6.63
C THR A 17 8.04 9.87 5.37
N LYS A 18 8.81 10.96 5.33
CA LYS A 18 8.92 11.82 4.13
C LYS A 18 9.50 11.07 2.93
N ALA A 19 10.56 10.30 3.14
CA ALA A 19 11.17 9.50 2.08
C ALA A 19 10.20 8.42 1.56
N LEU A 20 9.44 7.79 2.46
CA LEU A 20 8.42 6.81 2.13
C LEU A 20 7.30 7.42 1.28
N ASP A 21 6.74 8.56 1.71
CA ASP A 21 5.65 9.23 0.99
C ASP A 21 6.09 9.69 -0.41
N ALA A 22 7.34 10.17 -0.54
CA ALA A 22 7.92 10.52 -1.84
C ALA A 22 8.04 9.31 -2.77
N ALA A 23 8.50 8.16 -2.25
CA ALA A 23 8.62 6.92 -3.01
C ALA A 23 7.24 6.38 -3.43
N LEU A 24 6.26 6.39 -2.52
CA LEU A 24 4.88 5.99 -2.82
C LEU A 24 4.28 6.85 -3.95
N GLY A 25 4.46 8.18 -3.89
CA GLY A 25 4.01 9.07 -4.95
C GLY A 25 4.72 8.86 -6.30
N GLN A 26 5.98 8.42 -6.31
CA GLN A 26 6.68 8.03 -7.54
C GLN A 26 6.07 6.78 -8.17
N ILE A 27 5.73 5.77 -7.36
CA ILE A 27 5.09 4.53 -7.82
C ILE A 27 3.71 4.85 -8.43
N GLU A 28 2.87 5.64 -7.75
CA GLU A 28 1.56 6.02 -8.27
C GLU A 28 1.62 6.78 -9.61
N ARG A 29 2.62 7.67 -9.78
CA ARG A 29 2.80 8.41 -11.03
C ARG A 29 3.25 7.53 -12.18
N ALA A 30 4.11 6.54 -11.90
CA ALA A 30 4.66 5.66 -12.92
C ALA A 30 3.68 4.56 -13.36
N PHE A 31 2.88 4.03 -12.42
CA PHE A 31 2.06 2.84 -12.64
C PHE A 31 0.54 3.09 -12.52
N GLY A 32 0.13 4.32 -12.21
CA GLY A 32 -1.27 4.73 -12.05
C GLY A 32 -1.75 4.71 -10.60
N LYS A 33 -2.90 5.35 -10.35
CA LYS A 33 -3.53 5.40 -9.03
C LYS A 33 -3.89 3.98 -8.55
N GLY A 34 -3.65 3.69 -7.26
CA GLY A 34 -3.92 2.38 -6.68
C GLY A 34 -2.87 1.31 -6.98
N SER A 35 -1.78 1.64 -7.68
CA SER A 35 -0.63 0.73 -7.88
C SER A 35 0.14 0.43 -6.59
N VAL A 36 0.01 1.29 -5.59
CA VAL A 36 0.46 1.05 -4.21
C VAL A 36 -0.51 1.72 -3.24
N MET A 37 -0.85 1.04 -2.16
CA MET A 37 -1.80 1.51 -1.14
C MET A 37 -1.52 0.80 0.18
N ARG A 38 -1.94 1.39 1.31
CA ARG A 38 -1.83 0.71 2.60
C ARG A 38 -2.89 -0.39 2.67
N LEU A 39 -2.53 -1.52 3.26
CA LEU A 39 -3.48 -2.60 3.52
C LEU A 39 -4.51 -2.10 4.54
N GLY A 40 -5.77 -1.99 4.11
CA GLY A 40 -6.87 -1.44 4.92
C GLY A 40 -7.11 0.06 4.76
N ASP A 41 -6.39 0.76 3.87
CA ASP A 41 -6.87 2.07 3.41
C ASP A 41 -8.21 1.87 2.69
N ASP A 42 -9.17 2.71 3.03
CA ASP A 42 -10.64 2.53 2.93
C ASP A 42 -11.22 2.58 1.49
N GLN A 43 -10.43 2.18 0.49
CA GLN A 43 -10.99 1.74 -0.77
C GLN A 43 -11.39 0.28 -0.59
N ALA A 44 -12.59 0.06 -0.03
CA ALA A 44 -13.27 -1.22 -0.16
C ALA A 44 -13.27 -1.57 -1.65
N VAL A 45 -12.39 -2.50 -2.05
CA VAL A 45 -12.41 -3.04 -3.39
C VAL A 45 -13.73 -3.79 -3.47
N GLU A 46 -14.72 -3.17 -4.10
CA GLU A 46 -16.04 -3.76 -4.27
C GLU A 46 -15.84 -5.04 -5.09
N VAL A 47 -15.88 -6.17 -4.40
CA VAL A 47 -15.76 -7.47 -5.05
C VAL A 47 -17.07 -7.69 -5.78
N GLN A 48 -17.03 -7.54 -7.11
CA GLN A 48 -18.19 -7.80 -7.93
C GLN A 48 -18.57 -9.28 -7.84
N THR A 49 -19.80 -9.55 -7.41
CA THR A 49 -20.37 -10.90 -7.41
C THR A 49 -21.34 -11.03 -8.59
N ILE A 50 -21.40 -12.23 -9.15
CA ILE A 50 -22.43 -12.62 -10.12
C ILE A 50 -23.33 -13.61 -9.41
N SER A 51 -24.64 -13.34 -9.35
CA SER A 51 -25.60 -14.27 -8.74
C SER A 51 -25.52 -15.63 -9.43
N THR A 52 -25.53 -16.70 -8.62
CA THR A 52 -25.56 -18.07 -9.14
C THR A 52 -26.95 -18.44 -9.67
N GLY A 53 -27.94 -17.56 -9.58
CA GLY A 53 -29.34 -17.84 -9.92
C GLY A 53 -30.09 -18.65 -8.86
N SER A 54 -29.48 -18.89 -7.71
CA SER A 54 -30.06 -19.60 -6.57
C SER A 54 -29.79 -18.80 -5.30
N LEU A 55 -30.85 -18.23 -4.72
CA LEU A 55 -30.76 -17.38 -3.54
C LEU A 55 -30.11 -18.10 -2.35
N GLY A 56 -30.40 -19.39 -2.17
CA GLY A 56 -29.82 -20.18 -1.07
C GLY A 56 -28.31 -20.41 -1.22
N LEU A 57 -27.82 -20.49 -2.46
CA LEU A 57 -26.40 -20.65 -2.74
C LEU A 57 -25.67 -19.31 -2.64
N ASP A 58 -26.27 -18.23 -3.15
CA ASP A 58 -25.75 -16.87 -3.01
C ASP A 58 -25.56 -16.51 -1.53
N ILE A 59 -26.52 -16.83 -0.66
CA ILE A 59 -26.42 -16.60 0.80
C ILE A 59 -25.32 -17.44 1.46
N ALA A 60 -25.11 -18.69 0.99
CA ALA A 60 -24.10 -19.58 1.56
C ALA A 60 -22.66 -19.18 1.21
N LEU A 61 -22.46 -18.46 0.09
CA LEU A 61 -21.16 -17.99 -0.36
C LEU A 61 -20.63 -16.79 0.45
N GLY A 62 -21.50 -16.12 1.21
CA GLY A 62 -21.17 -14.99 2.08
C GLY A 62 -21.41 -13.64 1.43
#